data_AF-T0YF81-F1
#
_entry.id   AF-T0YF81-F1
#
_cell.length_a   1.000
_cell.length_b   1.000
_cell.length_c   1.000
_cell.angle_alpha   90.00
_cell.angle_beta   90.00
_cell.angle_gamma   90.00
#
_symmetry.space_group_name_H-M   'P 1'
#
loop_
_entity.id
_entity.type
_entity.pdbx_description
1 polymer ?
#
loop_
_entity_poly.entity_id
_entity_poly.type
_entity_poly.pdbx_seq_one_letter_code
_entity_poly.pdbx_strand_id
1 'polypeptide(L)'
;TRLSKGEKRNRKRMAEVGAVYDVTPVPRSPHDVMAPKAGEEHPPEAPKAKNKWLTASVVEDASEVVGRLFDEAERRDPGHTRRWVALVDGNNHQIDRIGVEAKERGLDVTIVVDLVHVLEYLWAAAWCFFAEGDAAAEEWVRGRALSVLEGHAREVASGIRRRATAEKLTTSKRKKADEAARYLKNKRPTSTTRRR
;
A
#
# COMPACT_ATOMS: atom_id res chain seq x y z
N THR A 1 7.51 -37.23 18.52
CA THR A 1 7.17 -37.37 17.08
C THR A 1 7.89 -36.30 16.29
N ARG A 2 8.64 -36.69 15.25
CA ARG A 2 9.48 -35.79 14.43
C ARG A 2 8.59 -35.18 13.35
N LEU A 3 8.50 -33.85 13.29
CA LEU A 3 7.69 -33.12 12.32
C LEU A 3 8.26 -33.24 10.90
N SER A 4 7.38 -33.28 9.91
CA SER A 4 7.73 -33.39 8.50
C SER A 4 8.30 -32.06 7.95
N LYS A 5 9.02 -32.13 6.82
CA LYS A 5 9.67 -30.96 6.21
C LYS A 5 8.60 -29.97 5.72
N GLY A 6 8.42 -28.86 6.46
CA GLY A 6 7.41 -27.83 6.18
C GLY A 6 6.35 -27.65 7.27
N GLU A 7 6.31 -28.56 8.24
CA GLU A 7 5.31 -28.54 9.32
C GLU A 7 5.78 -27.62 10.46
N LYS A 8 5.24 -26.39 10.50
CA LYS A 8 5.52 -25.43 11.58
C LYS A 8 4.65 -25.76 12.78
N ARG A 9 5.30 -26.20 13.87
CA ARG A 9 4.67 -26.55 15.17
C ARG A 9 3.83 -25.43 15.80
N ASN A 10 4.09 -24.18 15.40
CA ASN A 10 3.46 -22.99 15.95
C ASN A 10 2.81 -22.17 14.83
N ARG A 11 1.57 -21.73 15.04
CA ARG A 11 0.92 -20.70 14.22
C ARG A 11 1.67 -19.38 14.44
N LYS A 12 2.13 -18.72 13.37
CA LYS A 12 2.64 -17.34 13.48
C LYS A 12 1.51 -16.48 14.05
N ARG A 13 1.70 -15.90 15.23
CA ARG A 13 0.85 -14.81 15.73
C ARG A 13 1.32 -13.54 15.02
N MET A 14 0.40 -12.87 14.35
CA MET A 14 0.68 -11.59 13.69
C MET A 14 0.62 -10.52 14.77
N ALA A 15 1.66 -9.68 14.83
CA ALA A 15 1.59 -8.47 15.65
C ALA A 15 0.85 -7.42 14.82
N GLU A 16 -0.20 -6.85 15.40
CA GLU A 16 -0.89 -5.70 14.85
C GLU A 16 -0.25 -4.44 15.47
N VAL A 17 0.21 -3.52 14.63
CA VAL A 17 0.85 -2.27 15.06
C VAL A 17 0.09 -1.11 14.46
N GLY A 18 -0.18 -0.10 15.28
CA GLY A 18 -0.88 1.10 14.88
C GLY A 18 -0.18 2.36 15.37
N ALA A 19 -0.35 3.46 14.63
CA ALA A 19 0.15 4.76 15.01
C ALA A 19 -0.84 5.87 14.64
N VAL A 20 -1.00 6.87 15.52
CA VAL A 20 -1.72 8.12 15.23
C VAL A 20 -0.74 9.28 15.40
N TYR A 21 -0.65 10.13 14.39
CA TYR A 21 0.23 11.29 14.40
C TYR A 21 -0.37 12.44 13.60
N ASP A 22 0.05 13.65 13.95
CA ASP A 22 -0.31 14.86 13.22
C ASP A 22 0.74 15.14 12.15
N VAL A 23 0.30 15.57 10.97
CA VAL A 23 1.21 15.92 9.88
C VAL A 23 0.65 17.08 9.07
N THR A 24 1.50 18.08 8.81
CA THR A 24 1.19 19.12 7.82
C THR A 24 1.50 18.55 6.43
N PRO A 25 0.51 18.45 5.51
CA PRO A 25 0.75 17.88 4.20
C PRO A 25 1.70 18.76 3.40
N VAL A 26 2.62 18.12 2.67
CA VAL A 26 3.52 18.78 1.70
C VAL A 26 3.15 18.26 0.32
N PRO A 27 2.70 19.12 -0.61
CA PRO A 27 2.43 18.72 -1.99
C PRO A 27 3.65 18.06 -2.63
N ARG A 28 3.42 16.95 -3.35
CA ARG A 28 4.43 16.20 -4.08
C ARG A 28 3.88 15.75 -5.42
N SER A 29 4.73 15.77 -6.43
CA SER A 29 4.53 15.05 -7.69
C SER A 29 4.85 13.56 -7.52
N PRO A 30 4.39 12.69 -8.44
CA PRO A 30 4.85 11.30 -8.53
C PRO A 30 6.38 11.17 -8.54
N HIS A 31 7.07 12.11 -9.19
CA HIS A 31 8.53 12.14 -9.27
C HIS A 31 9.18 12.48 -7.92
N ASP A 32 8.58 13.35 -7.11
CA ASP A 32 9.09 13.68 -5.77
C ASP A 32 8.95 12.52 -4.78
N VAL A 33 7.99 11.61 -5.03
CA VAL A 33 7.76 10.42 -4.19
C VAL A 33 8.74 9.31 -4.54
N MET A 34 9.06 9.15 -5.82
CA MET A 34 10.13 8.25 -6.25
C MET A 34 11.48 8.88 -5.89
N ALA A 35 12.48 8.07 -5.51
CA ALA A 35 13.82 8.62 -5.27
C ALA A 35 14.33 9.32 -6.55
N PRO A 36 14.88 10.55 -6.44
CA PRO A 36 15.47 11.23 -7.59
C PRO A 36 16.59 10.38 -8.17
N LYS A 37 16.69 10.32 -9.51
CA LYS A 37 17.91 9.80 -10.14
C LYS A 37 19.07 10.74 -9.79
N ALA A 38 20.30 10.21 -9.75
CA ALA A 38 21.48 11.02 -9.45
C ALA A 38 21.53 12.24 -10.39
N GLY A 39 21.50 13.46 -9.83
CA GLY A 39 21.51 14.73 -10.57
C GLY A 39 20.15 15.39 -10.79
N GLU A 40 19.04 14.81 -10.33
CA GLU A 40 17.72 15.47 -10.31
C GLU A 40 17.57 16.39 -9.08
N GLU A 41 16.72 17.43 -9.20
CA GLU A 41 16.41 18.35 -8.10
C GLU A 41 15.94 17.60 -6.85
N HIS A 42 16.35 18.08 -5.68
CA HIS A 42 15.96 17.47 -4.42
C HIS A 42 14.45 17.63 -4.19
N PRO A 43 13.72 16.55 -3.86
CA PRO A 43 12.30 16.65 -3.57
C PRO A 43 12.05 17.57 -2.38
N PRO A 44 10.84 18.17 -2.26
CA PRO A 44 10.46 18.97 -1.10
C PRO A 44 10.69 18.20 0.22
N GLU A 45 11.11 18.92 1.27
CA GLU A 45 11.42 18.34 2.58
C GLU A 45 10.29 17.39 3.06
N ALA A 46 10.69 16.25 3.61
CA ALA A 46 9.75 15.27 4.17
C ALA A 46 8.86 15.92 5.23
N PRO A 47 7.53 15.68 5.19
CA PRO A 47 6.64 16.20 6.21
C PRO A 47 7.01 15.61 7.56
N LYS A 48 7.04 16.45 8.59
CA LYS A 48 7.43 16.06 9.95
C LYS A 48 6.20 15.62 10.74
N ALA A 49 6.16 14.34 11.12
CA ALA A 49 5.15 13.80 12.01
C ALA A 49 5.32 14.39 13.43
N LYS A 50 4.22 14.79 14.05
CA LYS A 50 4.16 15.36 15.41
C LYS A 50 3.21 14.53 16.28
N ASN A 51 3.40 14.63 17.58
CA ASN A 51 2.51 14.01 18.59
C ASN A 51 2.31 12.51 18.36
N LYS A 52 3.35 11.76 18.01
CA LYS A 52 3.20 10.34 17.65
C LYS A 52 2.70 9.53 18.85
N TRP A 53 1.58 8.85 18.67
CA TRP A 53 1.08 7.82 19.57
C TRP A 53 1.19 6.46 18.89
N LEU A 54 1.51 5.43 19.65
CA LEU A 54 1.79 4.08 19.17
C LEU A 54 1.02 3.06 20.00
N THR A 55 0.55 2.02 19.33
CA THR A 55 -0.01 0.83 19.96
C THR A 55 0.46 -0.41 19.21
N ALA A 56 0.61 -1.52 19.93
CA ALA A 56 0.95 -2.80 19.35
C ALA A 56 0.31 -3.92 20.17
N SER A 57 -0.22 -4.93 19.48
CA SER A 57 -0.81 -6.10 20.12
C SER A 57 -0.40 -7.37 19.38
N VAL A 58 -0.10 -8.42 20.14
CA VAL A 58 0.15 -9.78 19.63
C VAL A 58 -0.95 -10.76 20.04
N VAL A 59 -1.95 -10.26 20.77
CA VAL A 59 -3.06 -11.02 21.33
C VAL A 59 -4.35 -10.61 20.66
N GLU A 60 -4.57 -9.31 20.56
CA GLU A 60 -5.79 -8.71 20.04
C GLU A 60 -5.75 -8.71 18.52
N ASP A 61 -6.93 -8.78 17.90
CA ASP A 61 -7.02 -8.79 16.46
C ASP A 61 -6.98 -7.38 15.84
N ALA A 62 -6.94 -7.32 14.51
CA ALA A 62 -6.89 -6.08 13.77
C ALA A 62 -8.08 -5.15 14.06
N SER A 63 -9.24 -5.68 14.45
CA SER A 63 -10.42 -4.85 14.74
C SER A 63 -10.23 -4.03 16.02
N GLU A 64 -9.71 -4.64 17.08
CA GLU A 64 -9.43 -3.94 18.33
C GLU A 64 -8.33 -2.89 18.17
N VAL A 65 -7.25 -3.23 17.44
CA VAL A 65 -6.17 -2.28 17.19
C VAL A 65 -6.65 -1.11 16.32
N VAL A 66 -7.45 -1.37 15.28
CA VAL A 66 -8.04 -0.32 14.46
C VAL A 66 -9.01 0.55 15.28
N GLY A 67 -9.85 -0.03 16.12
CA GLY A 67 -10.74 0.73 17.02
C GLY A 67 -9.98 1.69 17.92
N ARG A 68 -8.86 1.25 18.51
CA ARG A 68 -7.97 2.12 19.31
C ARG A 68 -7.35 3.25 18.51
N LEU A 69 -7.05 3.05 17.22
CA LEU A 69 -6.56 4.13 16.36
C LEU A 69 -7.63 5.19 16.15
N PHE A 70 -8.88 4.77 15.95
CA PHE A 70 -10.00 5.70 15.83
C PHE A 70 -10.29 6.43 17.15
N ASP A 71 -10.23 5.74 18.28
CA ASP A 71 -10.42 6.36 19.60
C ASP A 71 -9.36 7.44 19.88
N GLU A 72 -8.10 7.17 19.57
CA GLU A 72 -7.02 8.15 19.73
C GLU A 72 -7.14 9.31 18.75
N ALA A 73 -7.57 9.05 17.50
CA ALA A 73 -7.81 10.11 16.51
C ALA A 73 -9.00 11.00 16.94
N GLU A 74 -10.08 10.40 17.43
CA GLU A 74 -11.27 11.09 17.95
C GLU A 74 -10.92 11.98 19.14
N ARG A 75 -10.16 11.44 20.10
CA ARG A 75 -9.69 12.19 21.28
C ARG A 75 -8.89 13.43 20.91
N ARG A 76 -8.16 13.40 19.78
CA ARG A 76 -7.33 14.52 19.29
C ARG A 76 -8.10 15.55 18.48
N ASP A 77 -9.15 15.14 17.79
CA ASP A 77 -9.95 15.97 16.91
C ASP A 77 -11.45 15.74 17.14
N PRO A 78 -11.98 16.01 18.35
CA PRO A 78 -13.38 15.71 18.69
C PRO A 78 -14.40 16.55 17.92
N GLY A 79 -13.94 17.62 17.25
CA GLY A 79 -14.76 18.44 16.36
C GLY A 79 -14.67 18.06 14.89
N HIS A 80 -13.92 17.00 14.54
CA HIS A 80 -13.66 16.52 13.17
C HIS A 80 -13.26 17.63 12.21
N THR A 81 -12.37 18.52 12.68
CA THR A 81 -11.92 19.69 11.92
C THR A 81 -10.74 19.37 11.01
N ARG A 82 -10.07 18.24 11.22
CA ARG A 82 -8.91 17.78 10.47
C ARG A 82 -9.31 16.79 9.38
N ARG A 83 -8.44 16.61 8.39
CA ARG A 83 -8.57 15.50 7.43
C ARG A 83 -7.93 14.24 8.01
N TRP A 84 -8.70 13.16 8.04
CA TRP A 84 -8.22 11.87 8.50
C TRP A 84 -7.72 11.05 7.31
N VAL A 85 -6.51 10.52 7.43
CA VAL A 85 -5.88 9.68 6.40
C VAL A 85 -5.38 8.41 7.07
N ALA A 86 -5.81 7.26 6.55
CA ALA A 86 -5.34 5.95 6.99
C ALA A 86 -4.34 5.39 5.97
N LEU A 87 -3.09 5.22 6.39
CA LEU A 87 -2.06 4.55 5.59
C LEU A 87 -2.01 3.07 5.97
N VAL A 88 -2.16 2.19 4.99
CA VAL A 88 -2.17 0.73 5.17
C VAL A 88 -1.31 0.04 4.12
N ASP A 89 -0.80 -1.15 4.42
CA ASP A 89 -0.10 -1.98 3.43
C ASP A 89 -1.04 -2.53 2.33
N GLY A 90 -2.35 -2.44 2.52
CA GLY A 90 -3.35 -2.92 1.58
C GLY A 90 -3.98 -4.26 1.96
N ASN A 91 -3.76 -4.75 3.18
CA ASN A 91 -4.54 -5.82 3.79
C ASN A 91 -6.04 -5.49 3.74
N ASN A 92 -6.82 -6.30 3.00
CA ASN A 92 -8.26 -6.08 2.83
C ASN A 92 -9.00 -6.08 4.17
N HIS A 93 -8.61 -6.94 5.11
CA HIS A 93 -9.29 -7.02 6.39
C HIS A 93 -9.14 -5.70 7.18
N GLN A 94 -7.93 -5.14 7.23
CA GLN A 94 -7.69 -3.85 7.88
C GLN A 94 -8.45 -2.71 7.17
N ILE A 95 -8.48 -2.70 5.83
CA ILE A 95 -9.26 -1.71 5.05
C ILE A 95 -10.76 -1.80 5.37
N ASP A 96 -11.31 -3.00 5.41
CA ASP A 96 -12.72 -3.20 5.72
C ASP A 96 -13.03 -2.74 7.16
N ARG A 97 -12.14 -3.02 8.12
CA ARG A 97 -12.28 -2.54 9.51
C ARG A 97 -12.24 -1.02 9.61
N ILE A 98 -11.32 -0.37 8.91
CA ILE A 98 -11.27 1.10 8.84
C ILE A 98 -12.56 1.66 8.24
N GLY A 99 -13.09 1.02 7.20
CA GLY A 99 -14.36 1.43 6.58
C GLY A 99 -15.56 1.29 7.52
N VAL A 100 -15.59 0.24 8.34
CA VAL A 100 -16.62 0.04 9.38
C VAL A 100 -16.53 1.15 10.43
N GLU A 101 -15.37 1.37 11.03
CA GLU A 101 -15.17 2.42 12.04
C GLU A 101 -15.50 3.83 11.51
N ALA A 102 -15.04 4.14 10.29
CA ALA A 102 -15.34 5.41 9.64
C ALA A 102 -16.86 5.60 9.45
N LYS A 103 -17.56 4.56 9.00
CA LYS A 103 -19.02 4.61 8.80
C LYS A 103 -19.77 4.75 10.13
N GLU A 104 -19.40 3.96 11.14
CA GLU A 104 -20.05 3.98 12.46
C GLU A 104 -19.89 5.33 13.16
N ARG A 105 -18.76 6.01 12.93
CA ARG A 105 -18.46 7.34 13.49
C ARG A 105 -18.86 8.51 12.59
N GLY A 106 -19.42 8.24 11.40
CA GLY A 106 -19.82 9.28 10.44
C GLY A 106 -18.65 10.08 9.84
N LEU A 107 -17.46 9.49 9.78
CA LEU A 107 -16.22 10.11 9.35
C LEU A 107 -15.92 9.85 7.86
N ASP A 108 -15.36 10.86 7.20
CA ASP A 108 -14.77 10.71 5.86
C ASP A 108 -13.26 10.47 6.00
N VAL A 109 -12.84 9.22 5.88
CA VAL A 109 -11.44 8.80 6.01
C VAL A 109 -10.87 8.45 4.64
N THR A 110 -9.79 9.14 4.25
CA THR A 110 -9.06 8.80 3.02
C THR A 110 -8.11 7.64 3.30
N ILE A 111 -8.28 6.52 2.60
CA ILE A 111 -7.38 5.36 2.73
C ILE A 111 -6.31 5.43 1.64
N VAL A 112 -5.04 5.37 2.06
CA VAL A 112 -3.87 5.32 1.18
C VAL A 112 -3.21 3.96 1.36
N VAL A 113 -2.93 3.30 0.24
CA VAL A 113 -2.14 2.06 0.21
C VAL A 113 -0.66 2.41 0.11
N ASP A 114 0.16 1.75 0.92
CA ASP A 114 1.61 1.93 0.94
C ASP A 114 2.23 1.59 -0.42
N LEU A 115 2.96 2.55 -0.97
CA LEU A 115 3.69 2.39 -2.23
C LEU A 115 4.74 1.28 -2.15
N VAL A 116 5.37 1.07 -0.99
CA VAL A 116 6.38 0.00 -0.82
C VAL A 116 5.74 -1.36 -1.12
N HIS A 117 4.51 -1.58 -0.65
CA HIS A 117 3.81 -2.83 -0.93
C HIS A 117 3.36 -2.95 -2.40
N VAL A 118 3.00 -1.84 -3.04
CA VAL A 118 2.77 -1.82 -4.50
C VAL A 118 4.05 -2.19 -5.27
N LEU A 119 5.21 -1.67 -4.85
CA LEU A 119 6.51 -1.98 -5.45
C LEU A 119 6.86 -3.46 -5.33
N GLU A 120 6.54 -4.12 -4.21
CA GLU A 120 6.73 -5.58 -4.06
C GLU A 120 5.96 -6.36 -5.14
N TYR A 121 4.72 -5.99 -5.43
CA TYR A 121 3.93 -6.59 -6.50
C TYR A 121 4.51 -6.30 -7.90
N LEU A 122 4.95 -5.06 -8.14
CA LEU A 122 5.58 -4.70 -9.41
C LEU A 122 6.88 -5.47 -9.63
N TRP A 123 7.75 -5.59 -8.62
CA TRP A 123 8.96 -6.40 -8.69
C TRP A 123 8.66 -7.88 -8.92
N ALA A 124 7.67 -8.44 -8.21
CA ALA A 124 7.26 -9.83 -8.42
C ALA A 124 6.76 -10.06 -9.87
N ALA A 125 6.08 -9.09 -10.47
CA ALA A 125 5.68 -9.15 -11.87
C ALA A 125 6.87 -8.98 -12.83
N ALA A 126 7.85 -8.13 -12.51
CA ALA A 126 9.04 -7.92 -13.33
C ALA A 126 9.81 -9.24 -13.54
N TRP A 127 9.93 -10.07 -12.50
CA TRP A 127 10.59 -11.38 -12.59
C TRP A 127 9.85 -12.43 -13.42
N CYS A 128 8.64 -12.13 -13.92
CA CYS A 128 8.01 -12.92 -14.98
C CYS A 128 8.56 -12.59 -16.38
N PHE A 129 9.16 -11.41 -16.57
CA PHE A 129 9.47 -10.84 -17.89
C PHE A 129 10.96 -10.59 -18.13
N PHE A 130 11.77 -10.59 -17.08
CA PHE A 130 13.19 -10.26 -17.12
C PHE A 130 14.01 -11.34 -16.44
N ALA A 131 15.26 -11.50 -16.86
CA ALA A 131 16.23 -12.33 -16.16
C ALA A 131 16.67 -11.66 -14.84
N GLU A 132 17.15 -12.45 -13.90
CA GLU A 132 17.74 -11.93 -12.65
C GLU A 132 18.96 -11.06 -12.97
N GLY A 133 19.02 -9.87 -12.35
CA GLY A 133 20.11 -8.90 -12.58
C GLY A 133 19.98 -8.06 -13.84
N ASP A 134 18.90 -8.21 -14.62
CA ASP A 134 18.65 -7.35 -15.79
C ASP A 134 18.29 -5.92 -15.37
N ALA A 135 19.13 -4.95 -15.73
CA ALA A 135 18.93 -3.53 -15.43
C ALA A 135 17.62 -2.97 -16.03
N ALA A 136 17.09 -3.58 -17.10
CA ALA A 136 15.81 -3.17 -17.68
C ALA A 136 14.61 -3.43 -16.75
N ALA A 137 14.75 -4.35 -15.78
CA ALA A 137 13.71 -4.64 -14.80
C ALA A 137 13.47 -3.43 -13.87
N GLU A 138 14.54 -2.77 -13.41
CA GLU A 138 14.45 -1.61 -12.54
C GLU A 138 13.75 -0.43 -13.24
N GLU A 139 14.18 -0.10 -14.47
CA GLU A 139 13.55 0.98 -15.24
C GLU A 139 12.08 0.67 -15.54
N TRP A 140 11.76 -0.60 -15.82
CA TRP A 140 10.38 -1.02 -16.00
C TRP A 140 9.54 -0.84 -14.73
N VAL A 141 10.04 -1.28 -13.56
CA VAL A 141 9.36 -1.12 -12.28
C VAL A 141 9.18 0.37 -11.94
N ARG A 142 10.24 1.19 -12.11
CA ARG A 142 10.18 2.64 -11.89
C ARG A 142 9.10 3.27 -12.76
N GLY A 143 9.08 2.96 -14.06
CA GLY A 143 8.06 3.48 -14.97
C GLY A 143 6.65 3.05 -14.61
N ARG A 144 6.45 1.79 -14.16
CA ARG A 144 5.12 1.33 -13.70
C ARG A 144 4.71 2.00 -12.38
N ALA A 145 5.63 2.22 -11.46
CA ALA A 145 5.37 2.90 -10.18
C ALA A 145 4.94 4.35 -10.39
N LEU A 146 5.62 5.09 -11.27
CA LEU A 146 5.24 6.45 -11.67
C LEU A 146 3.82 6.48 -12.25
N SER A 147 3.51 5.58 -13.20
CA SER A 147 2.14 5.49 -13.74
C SER A 147 1.09 5.16 -12.68
N VAL A 148 1.41 4.36 -11.67
CA VAL A 148 0.47 4.10 -10.56
C VAL A 148 0.26 5.36 -9.72
N LEU A 149 1.32 6.10 -9.40
CA LEU A 149 1.25 7.37 -8.66
C LEU A 149 0.49 8.46 -9.42
N GLU A 150 0.51 8.44 -10.75
CA GLU A 150 -0.32 9.27 -11.63
C GLU A 150 -1.80 8.86 -11.66
N GLY A 151 -2.15 7.74 -11.01
CA GLY A 151 -3.52 7.23 -10.93
C GLY A 151 -3.88 6.16 -11.97
N HIS A 152 -2.91 5.69 -12.77
CA HIS A 152 -3.13 4.75 -13.87
C HIS A 152 -3.00 3.27 -13.47
N ALA A 153 -3.37 2.92 -12.24
CA ALA A 153 -3.22 1.55 -11.71
C ALA A 153 -3.96 0.49 -12.56
N ARG A 154 -5.11 0.84 -13.15
CA ARG A 154 -5.90 -0.08 -13.99
C ARG A 154 -5.23 -0.34 -15.34
N GLU A 155 -4.63 0.70 -15.92
CA GLU A 155 -3.89 0.66 -17.18
C GLU A 155 -2.63 -0.16 -17.01
N VAL A 156 -1.87 0.07 -15.92
CA VAL A 156 -0.70 -0.72 -15.55
C VAL A 156 -1.07 -2.20 -15.39
N ALA A 157 -2.14 -2.50 -14.63
CA ALA A 157 -2.64 -3.87 -14.47
C ALA A 157 -2.98 -4.54 -15.82
N SER A 158 -3.60 -3.79 -16.73
CA SER A 158 -3.94 -4.28 -18.07
C SER A 158 -2.69 -4.51 -18.92
N GLY A 159 -1.70 -3.61 -18.85
CA GLY A 159 -0.42 -3.74 -19.54
C GLY A 159 0.37 -4.96 -19.10
N ILE A 160 0.43 -5.23 -17.79
CA ILE A 160 1.08 -6.43 -17.23
C ILE A 160 0.47 -7.71 -17.81
N ARG A 161 -0.88 -7.81 -17.82
CA ARG A 161 -1.57 -8.98 -18.39
C ARG A 161 -1.32 -9.15 -19.88
N ARG A 162 -1.32 -8.05 -20.64
CA ARG A 162 -1.05 -8.06 -22.09
C ARG A 162 0.36 -8.53 -22.39
N ARG A 163 1.37 -8.03 -21.66
CA ARG A 163 2.77 -8.47 -21.82
C ARG A 163 2.93 -9.96 -21.58
N ALA A 164 2.38 -10.47 -20.47
CA ALA A 164 2.42 -11.91 -20.17
C ALA A 164 1.78 -12.77 -21.27
N THR A 165 0.70 -12.29 -21.91
CA THR A 165 0.07 -12.96 -23.05
C THR A 165 0.93 -12.88 -24.31
N ALA A 166 1.51 -11.71 -24.62
CA ALA A 166 2.36 -11.50 -25.79
C ALA A 166 3.63 -12.37 -25.75
N GLU A 167 4.23 -12.53 -24.56
CA GLU A 167 5.38 -13.41 -24.31
C GLU A 167 4.99 -14.90 -24.21
N LYS A 168 3.69 -15.23 -24.38
CA LYS A 168 3.15 -16.60 -24.33
C LYS A 168 3.52 -17.34 -23.03
N LEU A 169 3.57 -16.63 -21.91
CA LEU A 169 3.90 -17.21 -20.62
C LEU A 169 2.81 -18.23 -20.20
N THR A 170 3.26 -19.40 -19.74
CA THR A 170 2.36 -20.40 -19.16
C THR A 170 1.72 -19.89 -17.87
N THR A 171 0.61 -20.49 -17.46
CA THR A 171 -0.11 -20.15 -16.21
C THR A 171 0.81 -20.10 -14.99
N SER A 172 1.75 -21.04 -14.88
CA SER A 172 2.72 -21.06 -13.78
C SER A 172 3.71 -19.90 -13.85
N LYS A 173 4.26 -19.60 -15.04
CA LYS A 173 5.27 -18.55 -15.24
C LYS A 173 4.70 -17.14 -15.08
N ARG A 174 3.42 -16.92 -15.40
CA ARG A 174 2.76 -15.59 -15.27
C ARG A 174 2.05 -15.35 -13.94
N LYS A 175 2.10 -16.30 -12.98
CA LYS A 175 1.34 -16.22 -11.72
C LYS A 175 1.55 -14.88 -11.00
N LYS A 176 2.80 -14.43 -10.86
CA LYS A 176 3.12 -13.17 -10.17
C LYS A 176 2.68 -11.93 -10.94
N ALA A 177 2.79 -11.93 -12.26
CA ALA A 177 2.23 -10.89 -13.12
C ALA A 177 0.70 -10.78 -12.94
N ASP A 178 -0.03 -11.90 -12.90
CA ASP A 178 -1.48 -11.89 -12.74
C ASP A 178 -1.92 -11.51 -11.30
N GLU A 179 -1.14 -11.90 -10.28
CA GLU A 179 -1.32 -11.45 -8.89
C GLU A 179 -1.16 -9.93 -8.77
N ALA A 180 -0.09 -9.36 -9.30
CA ALA A 180 0.15 -7.92 -9.32
C ALA A 180 -0.95 -7.15 -10.07
N ALA A 181 -1.34 -7.63 -11.26
CA ALA A 181 -2.43 -7.02 -12.02
C ALA A 181 -3.80 -7.13 -11.31
N ARG A 182 -4.03 -8.17 -10.53
CA ARG A 182 -5.25 -8.29 -9.71
C ARG A 182 -5.20 -7.30 -8.54
N TYR A 183 -4.06 -7.22 -7.86
CA TYR A 183 -3.85 -6.31 -6.75
C TYR A 183 -4.10 -4.85 -7.17
N LEU A 184 -3.42 -4.37 -8.21
CA LEU A 184 -3.57 -3.01 -8.74
C LEU A 184 -5.01 -2.69 -9.19
N LYS A 185 -5.72 -3.66 -9.81
CA LYS A 185 -7.11 -3.48 -10.21
C LYS A 185 -8.05 -3.30 -9.00
N ASN A 186 -7.80 -4.07 -7.95
CA ASN A 186 -8.59 -4.06 -6.72
C ASN A 186 -8.31 -2.82 -5.87
N LYS A 187 -7.06 -2.34 -5.88
CA LYS A 187 -6.61 -1.15 -5.15
C LYS A 187 -6.56 0.11 -6.00
N ARG A 188 -7.27 0.11 -7.14
CA ARG A 188 -7.31 1.29 -8.01
C ARG A 188 -7.88 2.49 -7.23
N PRO A 189 -7.44 3.72 -7.53
CA PRO A 189 -8.06 4.90 -6.95
C PRO A 189 -9.58 4.85 -7.17
N THR A 190 -10.34 4.83 -6.09
CA THR A 190 -11.77 5.13 -6.15
C THR A 190 -11.86 6.64 -6.21
N SER A 191 -12.35 7.18 -7.32
CA SER A 191 -12.53 8.61 -7.49
C SER A 191 -13.54 9.14 -6.47
N THR A 192 -13.05 9.49 -5.27
CA THR A 192 -13.71 10.43 -4.36
C THR A 192 -13.07 11.78 -4.61
N THR A 193 -13.13 12.25 -5.86
CA THR A 193 -12.76 13.61 -6.19
C THR A 193 -13.88 14.52 -5.69
N ARG A 194 -13.86 14.85 -4.41
CA ARG A 194 -14.34 16.16 -3.98
C ARG A 194 -13.12 17.07 -4.01
N ARG A 195 -12.88 17.69 -5.18
CA ARG A 195 -12.07 18.91 -5.25
C ARG A 195 -12.65 19.85 -4.19
N ARG A 196 -11.86 20.15 -3.15
CA ARG A 196 -12.05 21.39 -2.41
C ARG A 196 -11.21 22.44 -3.11
#